data_AF-A0A973DN51-F1
#
_entry.id   AF-A0A973DN51-F1
#
_cell.length_a   1.000
_cell.length_b   1.000
_cell.length_c   1.000
_cell.angle_alpha   90.00
_cell.angle_beta   90.00
_cell.angle_gamma   90.00
#
_symmetry.space_group_name_H-M   'P 1'
#
loop_
_entity.id
_entity.type
_entity.pdbx_description
1 polymer ?
#
loop_
_entity_poly.entity_id
_entity_poly.type
_entity_poly.pdbx_seq_one_letter_code
_entity_poly.pdbx_strand_id
1 'polypeptide(L)'
;MIKSIVPLIVVASFMSSVATAGDFSEKIKQAMQSEHRTEAEQLRDRNRKPVQTLEFFGIKDNMSVIELIPGGGWYTKLLAPALR
;
A
#
# COMPACT_ATOMS: atom_id res chain seq x y z
N MET A 1 7.88 53.45 27.85
CA MET A 1 7.64 52.07 28.35
C MET A 1 6.17 51.73 28.17
N ILE A 2 5.78 51.15 27.03
CA ILE A 2 4.41 50.69 26.78
C ILE A 2 4.51 49.22 26.39
N LYS A 3 3.85 48.37 27.17
CA LYS A 3 3.97 46.91 27.16
C LYS A 3 3.22 46.31 25.96
N SER A 4 3.88 45.35 25.33
CA SER A 4 3.45 44.55 24.19
C SER A 4 2.18 43.73 24.50
N ILE A 5 1.24 43.65 23.55
CA ILE A 5 0.15 42.65 23.56
C ILE A 5 0.11 42.03 22.17
N VAL A 6 0.70 40.84 22.05
CA VAL A 6 0.56 39.96 20.89
C VAL A 6 -0.66 39.07 21.14
N PRO A 7 -1.68 39.02 20.26
CA PRO A 7 -2.73 38.04 20.41
C PRO A 7 -2.22 36.69 19.87
N LEU A 8 -2.10 35.72 20.77
CA LEU A 8 -1.83 34.32 20.49
C LEU A 8 -3.05 33.71 19.79
N ILE A 9 -3.04 33.65 18.45
CA ILE A 9 -4.01 32.86 17.69
C ILE A 9 -3.52 31.41 17.66
N VAL A 10 -4.09 30.56 18.50
CA VAL A 10 -3.92 29.10 18.41
C VAL A 10 -4.89 28.58 17.34
N VAL A 11 -4.43 28.49 16.09
CA VAL A 11 -5.13 27.69 15.07
C VAL A 11 -4.76 26.24 15.31
N ALA A 12 -5.68 25.47 15.88
CA ALA A 12 -5.55 24.02 15.97
C ALA A 12 -5.78 23.41 14.57
N SER A 13 -4.71 23.25 13.81
CA SER A 13 -4.73 22.52 12.54
C SER A 13 -4.96 21.04 12.80
N PHE A 14 -6.19 20.56 12.55
CA PHE A 14 -6.45 19.13 12.37
C PHE A 14 -5.67 18.67 11.12
N MET A 15 -4.48 18.10 11.33
CA MET A 15 -3.74 17.42 10.28
C MET A 15 -4.45 16.09 9.97
N SER A 16 -5.40 16.12 9.03
CA SER A 16 -5.93 14.90 8.44
C SER A 16 -4.76 14.14 7.79
N SER A 17 -4.42 12.98 8.37
CA SER A 17 -3.40 12.10 7.80
C SER A 17 -3.92 11.59 6.46
N VAL A 18 -3.36 12.13 5.37
CA VAL A 18 -3.60 11.59 4.03
C VAL A 18 -2.99 10.18 4.03
N ALA A 19 -3.84 9.15 4.00
CA ALA A 19 -3.39 7.79 3.77
C ALA A 19 -2.74 7.75 2.38
N THR A 20 -1.41 7.70 2.33
CA THR A 20 -0.66 7.69 1.08
C THR A 20 -0.84 6.34 0.40
N ALA A 21 -1.33 6.32 -0.83
CA ALA A 21 -1.44 5.11 -1.64
C ALA A 21 -0.06 4.41 -1.86
N GLY A 22 1.04 5.10 -1.59
CA GLY A 22 2.40 4.61 -1.80
C GLY A 22 2.85 3.48 -0.88
N ASP A 23 2.36 3.37 0.36
CA ASP A 23 2.89 2.36 1.31
C ASP A 23 2.60 0.93 0.83
N PHE A 24 1.37 0.67 0.37
CA PHE A 24 1.00 -0.68 -0.07
C PHE A 24 1.66 -1.05 -1.41
N SER A 25 1.76 -0.12 -2.36
CA SER A 25 2.42 -0.36 -3.64
C SER A 25 3.90 -0.71 -3.49
N GLU A 26 4.60 -0.06 -2.56
CA GLU A 26 5.98 -0.42 -2.26
C GLU A 26 6.09 -1.81 -1.63
N LYS A 27 5.18 -2.20 -0.73
CA LYS A 27 5.12 -3.58 -0.21
C LYS A 27 4.88 -4.61 -1.32
N ILE A 28 4.01 -4.31 -2.28
CA ILE A 28 3.80 -5.17 -3.45
C ILE A 28 5.07 -5.27 -4.30
N LYS A 29 5.77 -4.15 -4.57
CA LYS A 29 7.05 -4.18 -5.30
C LYS A 29 8.10 -5.03 -4.58
N GLN A 30 8.17 -4.93 -3.26
CA GLN A 30 9.05 -5.77 -2.44
C GLN A 30 8.66 -7.25 -2.56
N ALA A 31 7.37 -7.58 -2.42
CA ALA A 31 6.86 -8.95 -2.57
C ALA A 31 7.12 -9.54 -3.97
N MET A 32 7.10 -8.71 -5.01
CA MET A 32 7.43 -9.14 -6.37
C MET A 32 8.86 -9.69 -6.50
N GLN A 33 9.79 -9.22 -5.67
CA GLN A 33 11.20 -9.66 -5.63
C GLN A 33 11.43 -10.90 -4.75
N SER A 34 10.37 -11.51 -4.20
CA SER A 34 10.50 -12.67 -3.32
C SER A 34 11.06 -13.90 -4.05
N GLU A 35 12.06 -14.55 -3.46
CA GLU A 35 12.70 -15.77 -3.98
C GLU A 35 11.74 -16.98 -4.05
N HIS A 36 10.62 -16.94 -3.34
CA HIS A 36 9.61 -18.00 -3.36
C HIS A 36 8.70 -17.96 -4.60
N ARG A 37 8.90 -16.98 -5.50
CA ARG A 37 8.19 -16.86 -6.79
C ARG A 37 8.99 -17.55 -7.89
N THR A 38 8.35 -18.49 -8.58
CA THR A 38 8.95 -19.18 -9.72
C THR A 38 9.14 -18.25 -10.92
N GLU A 39 10.06 -18.57 -11.83
CA GLU A 39 10.27 -17.81 -13.08
C GLU A 39 8.99 -17.68 -13.91
N ALA A 40 8.21 -18.77 -14.00
CA ALA A 40 6.93 -18.78 -14.71
C ALA A 40 5.91 -17.81 -14.11
N GLU A 41 5.95 -17.57 -12.79
CA GLU A 41 5.11 -16.57 -12.14
C GLU A 41 5.58 -15.16 -12.46
N GLN A 42 6.90 -14.90 -12.37
CA GLN A 42 7.48 -13.60 -12.67
C GLN A 42 7.25 -13.16 -14.13
N LEU A 43 7.34 -14.09 -15.09
CA LEU A 43 7.06 -13.81 -16.51
C LEU A 43 5.62 -13.31 -16.76
N ARG A 44 4.68 -13.57 -15.84
CA ARG A 44 3.29 -13.11 -15.96
C ARG A 44 3.09 -11.68 -15.47
N ASP A 45 4.04 -11.10 -14.73
CA ASP A 45 3.94 -9.76 -14.14
C ASP A 45 3.65 -8.71 -15.22
N ARG A 46 4.30 -8.82 -16.40
CA ARG A 46 4.07 -7.90 -17.52
C ARG A 46 2.61 -7.85 -17.99
N ASN A 47 1.92 -8.99 -17.93
CA ASN A 47 0.53 -9.12 -18.37
C ASN A 47 -0.45 -8.82 -17.23
N ARG A 48 -0.07 -9.11 -15.98
CA ARG A 48 -0.91 -8.97 -14.79
C ARG A 48 -0.82 -7.59 -14.12
N LYS A 49 0.25 -6.83 -14.38
CA LYS A 49 0.48 -5.48 -13.83
C LYS A 49 0.16 -5.38 -12.33
N PRO A 50 0.84 -6.19 -11.47
CA PRO A 50 0.43 -6.41 -10.07
C PRO A 50 0.21 -5.12 -9.28
N VAL A 51 1.17 -4.20 -9.35
CA VAL A 51 1.09 -2.92 -8.62
C VAL A 51 -0.14 -2.13 -9.07
N GLN A 52 -0.28 -1.90 -10.38
CA GLN A 52 -1.37 -1.09 -10.91
C GLN A 52 -2.74 -1.74 -10.67
N THR A 53 -2.83 -3.06 -10.78
CA THR A 53 -4.09 -3.79 -10.54
C THR A 53 -4.49 -3.76 -9.07
N LEU A 54 -3.55 -3.95 -8.14
CA LEU A 54 -3.84 -3.92 -6.70
C LEU A 54 -4.10 -2.48 -6.21
N GLU A 55 -3.43 -1.48 -6.79
CA GLU A 55 -3.76 -0.06 -6.60
C GLU A 55 -5.17 0.27 -7.09
N PHE A 56 -5.55 -0.22 -8.28
CA PHE A 56 -6.89 -0.02 -8.82
C PHE A 56 -7.98 -0.59 -7.92
N PHE A 57 -7.73 -1.75 -7.30
CA PHE A 57 -8.65 -2.33 -6.32
C PHE A 57 -8.69 -1.57 -4.98
N GLY A 58 -7.77 -0.63 -4.75
CA GLY A 58 -7.72 0.17 -3.54
C GLY A 58 -7.44 -0.64 -2.27
N ILE A 59 -6.78 -1.80 -2.42
CA ILE A 59 -6.40 -2.64 -1.28
C ILE A 59 -5.40 -1.87 -0.40
N LYS A 60 -5.60 -1.96 0.91
CA LYS A 60 -4.71 -1.38 1.92
C LYS A 60 -4.12 -2.49 2.77
N ASP A 61 -2.95 -2.22 3.34
CA ASP A 61 -2.18 -3.17 4.14
C ASP A 61 -2.92 -3.71 5.38
N ASN A 62 -3.92 -2.98 5.88
CA ASN A 62 -4.70 -3.35 7.05
C ASN A 62 -6.04 -4.05 6.73
N MET A 63 -6.29 -4.40 5.47
CA MET A 63 -7.50 -5.12 5.08
C MET A 63 -7.32 -6.63 5.21
N SER A 64 -8.37 -7.34 5.61
CA SER A 64 -8.44 -8.79 5.44
C SER A 64 -8.93 -9.11 4.03
N VAL A 65 -8.11 -9.79 3.24
CA VAL A 65 -8.42 -10.13 1.84
C VAL A 65 -8.62 -11.65 1.72
N ILE A 66 -9.70 -12.06 1.04
CA ILE A 66 -9.96 -13.45 0.68
C ILE A 66 -9.86 -13.64 -0.83
N GLU A 67 -9.07 -14.61 -1.26
CA GLU A 67 -9.00 -15.03 -2.65
C GLU A 67 -9.99 -16.17 -2.90
N LEU A 68 -11.05 -15.92 -3.68
CA LEU A 68 -12.07 -16.94 -3.99
C LEU A 68 -11.54 -18.03 -4.92
N ILE A 69 -10.68 -17.65 -5.87
CA ILE A 69 -10.10 -18.56 -6.88
C ILE A 69 -8.61 -18.21 -7.01
N PRO A 70 -7.75 -18.66 -6.07
CA PRO A 70 -6.33 -18.30 -6.08
C PRO A 70 -5.55 -18.97 -7.22
N GLY A 71 -6.09 -20.05 -7.79
CA GLY A 71 -5.38 -20.86 -8.78
C GLY A 71 -4.06 -21.37 -8.20
N GLY A 72 -2.94 -21.10 -8.88
CA GLY A 72 -1.59 -21.41 -8.38
C GLY A 72 -1.06 -20.47 -7.29
N GLY A 73 -1.88 -19.57 -6.74
CA GLY A 73 -1.49 -18.67 -5.65
C GLY A 73 -0.63 -17.48 -6.09
N TRP A 74 -0.73 -17.07 -7.36
CA TRP A 74 0.10 -15.98 -7.89
C TRP A 74 -0.11 -14.66 -7.14
N TYR A 75 -1.36 -14.30 -6.83
CA TYR A 75 -1.67 -13.11 -6.05
C TYR A 75 -1.41 -13.34 -4.55
N THR A 76 -1.70 -14.54 -4.03
CA THR A 76 -1.36 -14.94 -2.66
C THR A 76 0.10 -14.61 -2.31
N LYS A 77 1.05 -14.95 -3.19
CA LYS A 77 2.48 -14.71 -2.98
C LYS A 77 2.87 -13.23 -2.94
N LEU A 78 2.01 -12.34 -3.45
CA LEU A 78 2.19 -10.89 -3.37
C LEU A 78 1.44 -10.30 -2.17
N LEU A 79 0.22 -10.74 -1.92
CA LEU A 79 -0.67 -10.23 -0.88
C LEU A 79 -0.24 -10.69 0.52
N ALA A 80 0.12 -11.96 0.69
CA ALA A 80 0.47 -12.52 2.00
C ALA A 80 1.61 -11.76 2.72
N PRO A 81 2.74 -11.40 2.07
CA PRO A 81 3.77 -10.60 2.72
C PRO A 81 3.46 -9.10 2.78
N ALA A 82 2.46 -8.60 2.04
CA ALA A 82 2.14 -7.18 1.96
C ALA A 82 1.01 -6.72 2.91
N LEU A 83 0.16 -7.65 3.36
CA LEU A 83 -0.89 -7.43 4.34
C LEU A 83 -0.34 -7.64 5.77
N ARG A 84 -0.92 -6.94 6.76
CA ARG A 84 -0.58 -7.06 8.19
C ARG A 84 -1.54 -7.94 8.97
#